data_AF-A0A0F0GMF5-F1
#
_entry.id   AF-A0A0F0GMF5-F1
#
_cell.length_a   1.000
_cell.length_b   1.000
_cell.length_c   1.000
_cell.angle_alpha   90.00
_cell.angle_beta   90.00
_cell.angle_gamma   90.00
#
_symmetry.space_group_name_H-M   'P 1'
#
loop_
_entity.id
_entity.type
_entity.pdbx_description
1 polymer ?
#
loop_
_entity_poly.entity_id
_entity_poly.type
_entity_poly.pdbx_seq_one_letter_code
_entity_poly.pdbx_strand_id
1 'polypeptide(L)' 'MGVKREWLLHCSDSYADRAVCEVSVSAGAVEITGPDGPAFTLEGGEIAQFRAALDAAIGQSEIDLRAGHTVGGGTESA' A
#
# COMPACT_ATOMS: atom_id res chain seq x y z
N MET A 1 11.14 18.16 18.96
CA MET A 1 10.58 16.86 18.55
C MET A 1 9.30 17.14 17.78
N GLY A 2 9.27 16.80 16.50
CA GLY A 2 8.07 16.97 15.68
C GLY A 2 6.99 15.96 16.06
N VAL A 3 5.73 16.28 15.79
CA VAL A 3 4.60 15.39 16.06
C VAL A 3 4.52 14.38 14.90
N LYS A 4 4.83 13.10 15.16
CA LYS A 4 4.61 12.00 14.20
C LYS A 4 3.13 11.58 14.27
N ARG A 5 2.50 11.33 13.13
CA ARG A 5 1.17 10.71 13.04
C ARG A 5 1.29 9.41 12.26
N GLU A 6 0.61 8.38 12.73
CA GLU A 6 0.77 7.00 12.23
C GLU A 6 -0.59 6.36 11.99
N TRP A 7 -0.68 5.57 10.91
CA TRP A 7 -1.85 4.78 10.54
C TRP A 7 -1.40 3.36 10.22
N LEU A 8 -1.99 2.38 10.91
CA LEU A 8 -1.70 0.96 10.72
C LEU A 8 -2.70 0.34 9.75
N LEU A 9 -2.18 -0.41 8.78
CA LEU A 9 -2.95 -1.08 7.74
C LEU A 9 -2.66 -2.57 7.80
N HIS A 10 -3.70 -3.40 7.75
CA HIS A 10 -3.50 -4.84 7.57
C HIS A 10 -3.02 -5.09 6.13
N CYS A 11 -1.95 -5.84 5.99
CA CYS A 11 -1.39 -6.22 4.71
C CYS A 11 -0.82 -7.64 4.78
N SER A 12 -0.20 -8.09 3.69
CA SER A 12 0.60 -9.31 3.67
C SER A 12 2.08 -8.97 3.61
N ASP A 13 2.92 -9.78 4.25
CA ASP A 13 4.37 -9.69 4.10
C ASP A 13 4.85 -10.35 2.79
N SER A 14 6.16 -10.39 2.59
CA SER A 14 6.80 -11.04 1.44
C SER A 14 6.56 -12.55 1.35
N TYR A 15 6.05 -13.20 2.40
CA TYR A 15 5.69 -14.62 2.44
C TYR A 15 4.18 -14.85 2.32
N ALA A 16 3.40 -13.80 2.04
CA ALA A 16 1.94 -13.79 2.00
C ALA A 16 1.26 -14.03 3.37
N ASP A 17 2.02 -13.97 4.46
CA ASP A 17 1.47 -14.07 5.82
C ASP A 17 0.86 -12.74 6.26
N ARG A 18 -0.11 -12.82 7.19
CA ARG A 18 -0.81 -11.64 7.68
C ARG A 18 0.14 -10.74 8.49
N ALA A 19 0.25 -9.49 8.09
CA ALA A 19 1.15 -8.51 8.69
C ALA A 19 0.48 -7.13 8.86
N VAL A 20 1.26 -6.16 9.35
CA VAL A 20 0.85 -4.76 9.51
C VAL A 20 1.84 -3.85 8.79
N CYS A 21 1.31 -3.04 7.88
CA CYS A 21 2.01 -1.96 7.21
C CYS A 21 1.71 -0.65 7.94
N GLU A 22 2.62 0.32 7.86
CA GLU A 22 2.47 1.63 8.47
C GLU A 22 2.55 2.73 7.41
N VAL A 23 1.62 3.68 7.48
CA VAL A 23 1.78 5.00 6.85
C VAL A 23 2.03 5.99 7.96
N SER A 24 3.08 6.80 7.84
CA SER A 24 3.40 7.83 8.82
C SER A 24 3.67 9.18 8.20
N VAL A 25 3.43 10.24 8.98
CA VAL A 25 3.71 11.62 8.59
C VAL A 25 4.60 12.27 9.63
N SER A 26 5.71 12.82 9.15
CA SER A 26 6.72 13.54 9.93
C SER A 26 7.27 14.69 9.10
N ALA A 27 7.28 15.90 9.68
CA ALA A 27 7.85 17.10 9.03
C ALA A 27 7.34 17.37 7.59
N GLY A 28 6.12 16.94 7.26
CA GLY A 28 5.53 17.10 5.92
C GLY A 28 5.90 16.01 4.92
N ALA A 29 6.77 15.08 5.28
CA ALA A 29 7.04 13.86 4.52
C ALA A 29 6.03 12.76 4.90
N VAL A 30 5.64 11.97 3.90
CA VAL A 30 4.85 10.74 4.08
C VAL A 30 5.79 9.56 3.92
N GLU A 31 5.87 8.69 4.93
CA GLU A 31 6.65 7.46 4.88
C GLU A 31 5.70 6.26 4.84
N ILE A 32 5.96 5.33 3.92
CA ILE A 32 5.25 4.07 3.82
C ILE A 32 6.22 2.96 4.14
N THR A 33 5.89 2.20 5.19
CA THR A 33 6.72 1.12 5.72
C THR A 33 5.95 -0.19 5.59
N GLY A 34 6.53 -1.13 4.85
CA GLY A 34 6.05 -2.49 4.79
C GLY A 34 6.49 -3.28 6.03
N PRO A 35 5.94 -4.48 6.23
CA PRO A 35 6.30 -5.32 7.37
C PRO A 35 7.78 -5.73 7.37
N ASP A 36 8.40 -5.78 6.19
CA ASP A 36 9.80 -6.15 6.00
C ASP A 36 10.77 -4.94 6.00
N GLY A 37 10.26 -3.72 6.21
CA GLY A 37 11.06 -2.51 6.25
C GLY A 37 10.47 -1.33 5.47
N PRO A 38 11.17 -0.18 5.44
CA PRO A 38 10.69 1.02 4.76
C PRO A 38 10.58 0.77 3.26
N ALA A 39 9.40 1.05 2.70
CA ALA A 39 9.17 0.89 1.26
C ALA A 39 9.66 2.13 0.51
N PHE A 40 9.19 3.32 0.90
CA PHE A 40 9.59 4.61 0.32
C PHE A 40 9.02 5.81 1.10
N THR A 41 9.59 6.99 0.84
CA THR A 41 9.17 8.29 1.39
C THR A 41 8.77 9.22 0.26
N LEU A 42 7.74 10.04 0.48
CA LEU A 42 7.23 11.03 -0.46
C LEU A 42 7.30 12.43 0.14
N GLU A 43 7.78 13.39 -0.63
CA GLU A 43 7.89 14.79 -0.22
C GLU A 43 7.29 15.75 -1.25
N GLY A 44 6.76 16.88 -0.78
CA GLY A 44 6.33 17.99 -1.62
C GLY A 44 5.42 17.57 -2.79
N GLY A 45 5.89 17.80 -4.02
CA GLY A 45 5.13 17.51 -5.25
C GLY A 45 4.95 16.03 -5.56
N GLU A 46 5.74 15.14 -4.95
CA GLU A 46 5.61 13.68 -5.13
C GLU A 46 4.32 13.17 -4.50
N ILE A 47 3.86 13.79 -3.41
CA ILE A 47 2.60 13.43 -2.73
C ILE A 47 1.42 13.61 -3.67
N ALA A 48 1.38 14.71 -4.43
CA ALA A 48 0.30 14.98 -5.37
C ALA A 48 0.29 13.99 -6.54
N GLN A 49 1.48 13.66 -7.06
CA GLN A 49 1.64 12.68 -8.14
C GLN A 49 1.25 11.28 -7.68
N PHE A 50 1.73 10.87 -6.49
CA PHE A 50 1.41 9.58 -5.90
C PHE A 50 -0.10 9.43 -5.65
N ARG A 51 -0.76 10.47 -5.14
CA ARG A 51 -2.21 10.46 -4.93
C ARG A 51 -2.97 10.24 -6.24
N ALA A 52 -2.63 10.99 -7.29
CA ALA A 52 -3.30 10.85 -8.58
C ALA A 52 -3.08 9.46 -9.20
N ALA A 53 -1.86 8.93 -9.10
CA ALA A 53 -1.53 7.59 -9.58
C ALA A 53 -2.26 6.49 -8.78
N LEU A 54 -2.30 6.62 -7.45
CA LEU A 54 -2.98 5.67 -6.58
C LEU A 54 -4.50 5.65 -6.83
N ASP A 55 -5.13 6.82 -6.95
CA ASP A 55 -6.56 6.92 -7.26
C ASP A 55 -6.88 6.26 -8.61
N ALA A 56 -6.05 6.46 -9.64
CA ALA A 56 -6.20 5.80 -10.94
C ALA A 56 -6.04 4.27 -10.84
N ALA A 57 -5.04 3.80 -10.10
CA ALA A 57 -4.78 2.37 -9.90
C ALA A 57 -5.93 1.68 -9.15
N ILE A 58 -6.50 2.31 -8.14
CA ILE A 58 -7.69 1.82 -7.43
C ILE A 58 -8.86 1.70 -8.40
N GLY A 59 -9.13 2.75 -9.19
CA GLY A 59 -10.20 2.74 -10.18
C GLY A 59 -10.05 1.59 -11.18
N GLN A 60 -8.83 1.33 -11.66
CA GLN A 60 -8.56 0.20 -12.54
C GLN A 60 -8.78 -1.15 -11.84
N SER A 61 -8.28 -1.31 -10.62
CA SER A 61 -8.44 -2.55 -9.84
C SER A 61 -9.92 -2.91 -9.63
N GLU A 62 -10.77 -1.93 -9.34
CA GLU A 62 -12.22 -2.16 -9.21
C GLU A 62 -12.87 -2.61 -10.52
N ILE A 63 -12.43 -2.06 -11.66
CA ILE A 63 -12.90 -2.48 -12.98
C ILE A 63 -12.50 -3.94 -13.23
N ASP A 64 -11.26 -4.31 -12.95
CA ASP A 64 -10.73 -5.66 -13.17
C ASP A 64 -11.47 -6.71 -12.30
N LEU A 65 -11.75 -6.35 -11.03
CA LEU A 65 -12.54 -7.20 -10.13
C LEU A 65 -13.98 -7.41 -10.63
N ARG A 66 -14.63 -6.35 -11.16
CA ARG A 66 -15.96 -6.46 -11.77
C ARG A 66 -15.95 -7.26 -13.07
N ALA A 67 -14.85 -7.21 -13.81
CA ALA A 67 -14.67 -7.96 -15.07
C ALA A 67 -14.39 -9.46 -14.86
N GLY A 68 -14.18 -9.91 -13.62
CA GLY A 68 -14.18 -11.33 -13.26
C GLY A 68 -12.81 -12.03 -13.26
N HIS A 69 -11.74 -11.33 -12.92
CA HIS A 69 -10.46 -12.01 -12.63
C HIS A 69 -10.40 -12.46 -11.16
N THR A 70 -10.60 -13.75 -10.92
CA THR A 70 -10.05 -14.43 -9.74
C THR A 70 -8.53 -14.28 -9.75
N VAL A 71 -7.99 -13.47 -8.84
CA VAL A 71 -6.57 -13.60 -8.46
C VAL A 71 -6.44 -14.93 -7.73
N GLY A 72 -6.02 -15.95 -8.49
CA GLY A 72 -5.51 -17.26 -8.07
C GLY A 72 -5.92 -17.81 -6.71
N GLY A 73 -7.06 -18.51 -6.66
CA GLY A 73 -7.16 -19.65 -5.75
C GLY A 73 -6.26 -20.75 -6.31
N GLY A 74 -5.13 -21.02 -5.64
CA GLY A 74 -4.23 -22.10 -6.02
C GLY A 74 -4.99 -23.42 -6.08
N THR A 75 -5.18 -23.95 -7.29
CA THR A 75 -5.49 -25.37 -7.45
C THR A 75 -4.20 -26.14 -7.22
N GLU A 76 -4.01 -26.56 -5.98
CA GLU A 76 -3.20 -27.71 -5.64
C GLU A 76 -3.85 -28.92 -6.35
N SER A 77 -3.21 -29.42 -7.41
CA SER A 77 -3.55 -30.69 -8.04
C SER A 77 -2.55 -31.74 -7.56
N ALA A 78 -3.12 -32.84 -7.09
CA ALA A 78 -2.53 -34.01 -6.45
C ALA A 78 -1.40 -34.71 -7.24
#